data_AF-A0A1V5Z384-F1
#
_entry.id   AF-A0A1V5Z384-F1
#
_cell.length_a   1.000
_cell.length_b   1.000
_cell.length_c   1.000
_cell.angle_alpha   90.00
_cell.angle_beta   90.00
_cell.angle_gamma   90.00
#
_symmetry.space_group_name_H-M   'P 1'
#
loop_
_entity.id
_entity.type
_entity.pdbx_description
1 polymer ?
#
loop_
_entity_poly.entity_id
_entity_poly.type
_entity_poly.pdbx_seq_one_letter_code
_entity_poly.pdbx_strand_id
1 'polypeptide(L)' 'MDGAGRVLDVHALRVTFGTMLARAGVGLATAQRLMRHSTPALTANVYTVLELTDTGAAVNALPSMQANTVEKESYNGE' A
#
# COMPACT_ATOMS: atom_id res chain seq x y z
N MET A 1 -25.80 -19.50 -11.99
CA MET A 1 -25.22 -19.83 -13.30
C MET A 1 -26.21 -19.46 -14.37
N ASP A 2 -25.76 -18.91 -15.49
CA ASP A 2 -26.64 -18.70 -16.64
C ASP A 2 -26.77 -19.97 -17.49
N GLY A 3 -27.55 -19.91 -18.57
CA GLY A 3 -27.74 -21.02 -19.50
C GLY A 3 -26.46 -21.50 -20.21
N ALA A 4 -25.35 -20.76 -20.08
CA ALA A 4 -24.03 -21.11 -20.60
C ALA A 4 -23.06 -21.57 -19.49
N GLY A 5 -23.53 -21.76 -18.25
CA GLY A 5 -22.72 -22.24 -17.13
C GLY A 5 -21.83 -21.17 -16.48
N ARG A 6 -21.96 -19.89 -16.86
CA ARG A 6 -21.15 -18.80 -16.28
C ARG A 6 -21.67 -18.44 -14.90
N VAL A 7 -20.77 -18.18 -13.96
CA VAL A 7 -21.09 -17.76 -12.59
C VAL A 7 -20.70 -16.29 -12.43
N LEU A 8 -21.62 -15.49 -11.90
CA LEU A 8 -21.28 -14.16 -11.43
C LEU A 8 -20.60 -14.30 -10.06
N ASP A 9 -19.31 -14.00 -10.00
CA ASP A 9 -18.58 -13.91 -8.74
C ASP A 9 -18.74 -12.51 -8.13
N VAL A 10 -19.75 -12.36 -7.27
CA VAL A 10 -19.96 -11.11 -6.51
C VAL A 10 -18.87 -10.86 -5.47
N HIS A 11 -18.11 -11.89 -5.09
CA HIS A 11 -16.98 -11.75 -4.18
C HIS A 11 -15.80 -11.06 -4.89
N ALA A 12 -15.63 -11.27 -6.20
CA ALA A 12 -14.63 -10.57 -6.99
C ALA A 12 -14.76 -9.05 -6.87
N LEU A 13 -15.98 -8.50 -6.86
CA LEU A 13 -16.23 -7.06 -6.67
C LEU A 13 -15.67 -6.55 -5.34
N ARG A 14 -15.81 -7.35 -4.27
CA ARG A 14 -15.29 -7.00 -2.94
C ARG A 14 -13.76 -6.98 -2.92
N VAL A 15 -13.13 -7.94 -3.59
CA VAL A 15 -11.67 -8.01 -3.74
C VAL A 15 -11.18 -6.80 -4.52
N THR A 16 -11.80 -6.51 -5.68
CA THR A 16 -11.46 -5.33 -6.49
C THR A 16 -11.57 -4.03 -5.69
N PHE A 17 -12.63 -3.84 -4.91
CA PHE A 17 -12.79 -2.66 -4.06
C PHE A 17 -11.67 -2.55 -3.01
N GLY A 18 -11.33 -3.66 -2.34
CA GLY A 18 -10.22 -3.66 -1.37
C GLY A 18 -8.86 -3.35 -2.01
N THR A 19 -8.60 -3.86 -3.21
CA THR A 19 -7.39 -3.54 -3.98
C THR A 19 -7.33 -2.04 -4.34
N MET A 20 -8.45 -1.43 -4.74
CA MET A 20 -8.49 0.01 -5.02
C MET A 20 -8.18 0.86 -3.78
N LEU A 21 -8.70 0.47 -2.61
CA LEU A 21 -8.40 1.15 -1.35
C LEU A 21 -6.92 1.03 -0.96
N ALA A 22 -6.34 -0.16 -1.13
CA ALA A 22 -4.93 -0.40 -0.85
C ALA A 22 -4.02 0.44 -1.76
N ARG A 23 -4.29 0.48 -3.07
CA ARG A 23 -3.57 1.30 -4.05
C ARG A 23 -3.70 2.80 -3.79
N ALA A 24 -4.83 3.24 -3.25
CA ALA A 24 -5.04 4.63 -2.84
C ALA A 24 -4.34 4.99 -1.51
N GLY A 25 -3.61 4.05 -0.88
CA GLY A 25 -2.90 4.28 0.38
C GLY A 25 -3.83 4.44 1.59
N VAL A 26 -5.08 3.97 1.49
CA VAL A 26 -6.02 4.04 2.61
C VAL A 26 -5.50 3.18 3.76
N GLY A 27 -5.54 3.70 4.99
CA GLY A 27 -5.12 2.96 6.18
C GLY A 27 -6.04 1.76 6.47
N LEU A 28 -5.46 0.68 7.01
CA LEU A 28 -6.14 -0.61 7.25
C LEU A 28 -7.46 -0.47 8.04
N ALA A 29 -7.49 0.36 9.09
CA ALA A 29 -8.68 0.56 9.91
C ALA A 29 -9.83 1.25 9.14
N THR A 30 -9.49 2.20 8.26
CA THR A 30 -10.46 2.88 7.40
C THR A 30 -10.97 1.92 6.33
N ALA A 31 -10.08 1.16 5.69
CA ALA A 31 -10.46 0.13 4.71
C ALA A 31 -11.36 -0.94 5.33
N GLN A 32 -11.07 -1.39 6.55
CA GLN A 32 -11.88 -2.36 7.28
C GLN A 32 -13.32 -1.86 7.49
N ARG A 33 -13.49 -0.57 7.87
CA ARG A 33 -14.82 0.04 8.02
C ARG A 33 -15.55 0.17 6.69
N LEU A 34 -14.86 0.62 5.63
CA LEU A 34 -15.43 0.75 4.28
C LEU A 34 -15.87 -0.60 3.71
N MET A 35 -15.08 -1.64 3.93
CA MET A 35 -15.39 -3.01 3.50
C MET A 35 -16.37 -3.71 4.45
N ARG A 36 -16.70 -3.14 5.61
CA ARG A 36 -17.54 -3.76 6.65
C ARG A 36 -16.99 -5.11 7.13
N HIS A 37 -15.67 -5.18 7.32
CA HIS A 37 -15.03 -6.35 7.91
C HIS A 37 -15.08 -6.32 9.43
N SER A 38 -15.46 -7.45 10.01
CA SER A 38 -15.52 -7.62 11.46
C SER A 38 -14.14 -7.72 12.09
N THR A 39 -13.16 -8.30 11.39
CA THR A 39 -11.79 -8.46 11.88
C THR A 39 -10.76 -7.81 10.95
N PRO A 40 -9.63 -7.32 11.50
CA PRO A 40 -8.55 -6.78 10.69
C PRO A 40 -7.95 -7.80 9.71
N ALA A 41 -7.89 -9.08 10.09
CA ALA A 41 -7.35 -10.16 9.26
C ALA A 41 -8.07 -10.30 7.90
N LEU A 42 -9.39 -10.13 7.88
CA LEU A 42 -10.17 -10.15 6.63
C LEU A 42 -9.78 -9.02 5.67
N THR A 43 -9.34 -7.89 6.21
CA THR A 43 -8.91 -6.73 5.42
C THR A 43 -7.45 -6.88 5.00
N ALA A 44 -6.59 -7.34 5.91
CA ALA A 44 -5.16 -7.52 5.67
C ALA A 44 -4.88 -8.54 4.55
N ASN A 45 -5.68 -9.61 4.42
CA ASN A 45 -5.56 -10.58 3.32
C ASN A 45 -5.77 -9.98 1.93
N VAL A 46 -6.37 -8.78 1.83
CA VAL A 46 -6.56 -8.07 0.55
C VAL A 46 -5.41 -7.09 0.27
N TYR A 47 -4.66 -6.67 1.31
CA TYR A 47 -3.51 -5.76 1.19
C TYR A 47 -2.24 -6.44 0.65
N THR A 48 -2.17 -7.77 0.67
CA THR A 48 -1.00 -8.53 0.19
C THR A 48 -0.83 -8.53 -1.34
N VAL A 49 -1.75 -7.92 -2.09
CA VAL A 49 -1.73 -7.79 -3.56
C VAL A 49 -1.13 -6.45 -4.00
N LEU A 50 -0.39 -5.74 -3.14
CA LEU A 50 0.41 -4.60 -3.57
C LEU A 50 1.62 -5.11 -4.36
N GLU A 51 1.69 -4.74 -5.64
CA GLU A 51 2.78 -5.15 -6.55
C GLU A 51 4.00 -4.24 -6.35
N LEU A 52 5.14 -4.62 -6.95
CA LEU A 52 6.42 -3.91 -6.88
C LEU A 52 6.32 -2.42 -7.29
N THR A 53 5.32 -2.05 -8.09
CA THR A 53 5.04 -0.65 -8.47
C THR A 53 4.59 0.21 -7.30
N ASP A 54 3.86 -0.37 -6.35
CA ASP A 54 3.28 0.36 -5.22
C ASP A 54 4.34 0.66 -4.14
N THR A 55 5.34 -0.23 -3.99
CA THR A 55 6.48 -0.01 -3.08
C THR A 55 7.47 1.03 -3.62
N GLY A 56 7.69 1.08 -4.94
CA GLY A 56 8.54 2.08 -5.57
C GLY A 56 8.01 3.51 -5.38
N ALA A 57 6.70 3.72 -5.48
CA ALA A 57 6.08 5.01 -5.19
C ALA A 57 6.24 5.43 -3.72
N ALA A 58 6.10 4.48 -2.78
CA ALA A 58 6.31 4.74 -1.35
C ALA A 58 7.77 5.13 -1.03
N VAL A 59 8.74 4.46 -1.67
CA VAL A 59 10.17 4.80 -1.53
C VAL A 59 10.46 6.19 -2.12
N ASN A 60 9.89 6.52 -3.28
CA ASN A 60 10.06 7.85 -3.89
C ASN A 60 9.40 8.98 -3.09
N ALA A 61 8.41 8.68 -2.24
CA ALA A 61 7.78 9.66 -1.37
C ALA A 61 8.60 9.96 -0.09
N LEU A 62 9.69 9.22 0.16
CA LEU A 62 10.55 9.50 1.30
C LEU A 62 11.29 10.83 1.09
N PRO A 63 11.45 11.64 2.14
CA PRO A 63 12.23 12.88 2.05
C PRO A 63 13.68 12.57 1.67
N SER A 64 14.27 13.41 0.81
CA SER A 64 15.68 13.29 0.45
C SER A 64 16.53 13.45 1.71
N MET A 65 17.34 12.44 2.04
CA MET A 65 18.31 12.55 3.13
C MET A 65 19.39 13.53 2.72
N GLN A 66 19.38 14.73 3.30
CA GLN A 66 20.50 15.66 3.17
C GLN A 66 21.69 15.08 3.94
N ALA A 67 22.71 14.64 3.20
CA ALA A 67 23.98 14.32 3.82
C ALA A 67 24.58 15.64 4.34
N ASN A 68 24.61 15.82 5.65
CA ASN A 68 25.44 16.86 6.25
C ASN A 68 26.89 16.48 5.98
N THR A 69 27.46 17.05 4.92
CA THR A 69 28.90 17.04 4.69
C THR A 69 29.51 17.87 5.80
N VAL A 70 30.02 17.19 6.83
CA VAL A 70 30.82 17.83 7.86
C VAL A 70 32.09 18.32 7.16
N GLU A 71 32.15 19.62 6.88
CA GLU A 71 33.34 20.24 6.32
C GLU A 71 34.48 20.00 7.30
N LYS A 72 35.51 19.28 6.84
CA LYS A 72 36.72 19.07 7.63
C LYS A 72 37.47 20.39 7.67
N GLU A 73 37.24 21.14 8.74
CA GLU A 73 38.04 22.29 9.11
C GLU A 73 39.51 21.84 9.19
N SER A 74 40.28 22.29 8.21
CA SER A 74 41.69 21.93 8.08
C SER A 74 42.44 22.68 9.17
N TYR A 75 42.83 21.96 10.21
CA TYR A 75 43.67 22.48 11.30
C TYR A 75 45.06 22.79 10.73
N ASN A 76 45.32 24.04 10.38
CA ASN A 76 46.65 24.50 10.02
C ASN A 76 47.42 24.77 11.32
N GLY A 77 48.02 23.72 11.86
CA GLY A 77 48.99 23.80 12.94
C GLY A 77 50.37 24.18 12.40
N GLU A 78 50.96 25.17 13.07
CA GLU A 78 52.34 25.68 13.00
C GLU A 78 52.71 26.64 11.84
#